data_AF-A0A1J3EG73-F1
#
_entry.id   AF-A0A1J3EG73-F1
#
_cell.length_a   1.000
_cell.length_b   1.000
_cell.length_c   1.000
_cell.angle_alpha   90.00
_cell.angle_beta   90.00
_cell.angle_gamma   90.00
#
_symmetry.space_group_name_H-M   'P 1'
#
loop_
_entity.id
_entity.type
_entity.pdbx_description
1 polymer ?
#
loop_
_entity_poly.entity_id
_entity_poly.type
_entity_poly.pdbx_seq_one_letter_code
_entity_poly.pdbx_strand_id
1 'polypeptide(L)'
;SDVRKQTGDFGFAFNETCACKSEEERRRWSQALTVVGNIAGEHLLNWDNEAEMIEKIAKDVLGLLNATPSRDFDGTVGLEAHLNKMQSLLQLDNEDEAMIVGICGPA
;
A
#
# COMPACT_ATOMS: atom_id res chain seq x y z
N SER A 1 -9.61 10.80 -17.19
CA SER A 1 -10.26 12.13 -17.36
C SER A 1 -11.75 12.10 -17.10
N ASP A 2 -12.41 10.97 -17.38
CA ASP A 2 -13.87 10.83 -17.33
C ASP A 2 -14.48 11.06 -15.95
N VAL A 3 -13.84 10.60 -14.88
CA VAL A 3 -14.28 10.90 -13.51
C VAL A 3 -14.28 12.41 -13.23
N ARG A 4 -13.19 13.10 -13.57
CA ARG A 4 -13.00 14.54 -13.31
C ARG A 4 -13.98 15.42 -14.09
N LYS A 5 -14.29 15.06 -15.34
CA LYS A 5 -15.17 15.82 -16.22
C LYS A 5 -16.60 15.28 -16.28
N GLN A 6 -16.86 14.16 -15.61
CA GLN A 6 -18.09 13.38 -15.70
C GLN A 6 -18.49 13.11 -17.17
N THR A 7 -17.56 12.53 -17.93
CA THR A 7 -17.72 12.16 -19.36
C THR A 7 -17.63 10.65 -19.56
N GLY A 8 -17.86 10.16 -20.79
CA GLY A 8 -17.81 8.74 -21.12
C GLY A 8 -18.82 7.91 -20.33
N ASP A 9 -18.51 6.62 -20.13
CA ASP A 9 -19.38 5.68 -19.41
C ASP A 9 -19.64 6.11 -17.97
N PHE A 10 -18.62 6.67 -17.30
CA PHE A 10 -18.76 7.22 -15.96
C PHE A 10 -19.75 8.40 -15.93
N GLY A 11 -19.66 9.29 -16.91
CA GLY A 11 -20.56 10.43 -17.06
C GLY A 11 -22.00 10.03 -17.34
N PHE A 12 -22.20 8.98 -18.14
CA PHE A 12 -23.52 8.40 -18.40
C PHE A 12 -24.15 7.91 -17.09
N ALA A 13 -23.44 7.05 -16.34
CA ALA A 13 -23.92 6.55 -15.05
C ALA A 13 -24.14 7.68 -14.02
N PHE A 14 -23.29 8.71 -14.02
CA PHE A 14 -23.46 9.88 -13.17
C PHE A 14 -24.74 10.65 -13.48
N ASN A 15 -25.05 10.86 -14.76
CA ASN A 15 -26.28 11.55 -15.18
C ASN A 15 -27.53 10.75 -14.83
N GLU A 16 -27.53 9.43 -15.03
CA GLU A 16 -28.63 8.56 -14.59
C GLU A 16 -28.82 8.63 -13.07
N THR A 17 -27.74 8.55 -12.31
CA THR A 17 -27.76 8.66 -10.84
C THR A 17 -28.31 10.01 -10.36
N CYS A 18 -28.02 11.08 -11.10
CA CYS A 18 -28.46 12.44 -10.76
C CYS A 18 -29.88 12.79 -11.25
N ALA A 19 -30.54 11.92 -12.04
CA ALA A 19 -31.82 12.23 -12.68
C ALA A 19 -32.93 12.63 -11.69
N CYS A 20 -32.90 12.05 -10.48
CA CYS A 20 -33.88 12.31 -9.42
C CYS A 20 -33.30 13.12 -8.24
N LYS A 21 -32.15 13.79 -8.43
CA LYS A 21 -31.45 14.53 -7.39
C LYS A 21 -31.65 16.02 -7.52
N SER A 22 -31.55 16.73 -6.41
CA SER A 22 -31.57 18.19 -6.44
C SER A 22 -30.34 18.72 -7.21
N GLU A 23 -30.48 19.90 -7.81
CA GLU A 23 -29.36 20.56 -8.49
C GLU A 23 -28.20 20.83 -7.53
N GLU A 24 -28.51 21.13 -6.26
CA GLU A 24 -27.51 21.31 -5.21
C GLU A 24 -26.70 20.06 -4.94
N GLU A 25 -27.34 18.89 -4.82
CA GLU A 25 -26.65 17.61 -4.65
C GLU A 25 -25.79 17.27 -5.86
N ARG A 26 -26.35 17.42 -7.07
CA ARG A 26 -25.61 17.18 -8.32
C ARG A 26 -24.36 18.06 -8.39
N ARG A 27 -24.48 19.34 -8.05
CA ARG A 27 -23.35 20.28 -8.04
C ARG A 27 -22.30 19.89 -7.01
N ARG A 28 -22.73 19.51 -5.79
CA ARG A 28 -21.82 19.06 -4.72
C ARG A 28 -21.02 17.83 -5.14
N TRP A 29 -21.66 16.84 -5.77
CA TRP A 29 -20.98 15.65 -6.26
C TRP A 29 -20.04 15.94 -7.43
N SER A 30 -20.48 16.75 -8.40
CA SER A 30 -19.61 17.15 -9.53
C SER A 30 -18.34 17.88 -9.05
N GLN A 31 -18.47 18.76 -8.06
CA GLN A 31 -17.33 19.43 -7.43
C GLN A 31 -16.39 18.44 -6.73
N ALA A 32 -16.94 17.51 -5.93
CA ALA A 32 -16.15 16.49 -5.25
C ALA A 32 -15.40 15.58 -6.24
N LEU A 33 -16.07 15.13 -7.31
CA LEU A 33 -15.46 14.32 -8.37
C LEU A 33 -14.37 15.08 -9.14
N THR A 34 -14.56 16.38 -9.35
CA THR A 34 -13.54 17.24 -9.95
C THR A 34 -12.30 17.34 -9.06
N VAL A 35 -12.48 17.50 -7.75
CA VAL A 35 -11.38 17.54 -6.77
C VAL A 35 -10.65 16.20 -6.75
N VAL A 36 -11.36 15.09 -6.53
CA VAL A 36 -10.76 13.75 -6.44
C VAL A 36 -10.07 13.36 -7.74
N GLY A 37 -10.67 13.66 -8.90
CA GLY A 37 -10.09 13.35 -10.20
C GLY A 37 -8.84 14.18 -10.58
N ASN A 38 -8.43 15.15 -9.75
CA ASN A 38 -7.18 15.88 -9.90
C ASN A 38 -6.09 15.40 -8.92
N ILE A 39 -6.43 14.55 -7.96
CA ILE A 39 -5.45 13.95 -7.04
C ILE A 39 -4.63 12.94 -7.84
N ALA A 40 -3.30 13.03 -7.74
CA ALA A 40 -2.41 12.05 -8.35
C ALA A 40 -2.61 10.69 -7.66
N GLY A 41 -2.69 9.62 -8.45
CA GLY A 41 -2.89 8.26 -7.97
C GLY A 41 -2.54 7.24 -9.03
N GLU A 42 -2.83 5.98 -8.73
CA GLU A 42 -2.51 4.86 -9.60
C GLU A 42 -3.55 4.66 -10.70
N HIS A 43 -3.10 4.29 -11.89
CA HIS A 43 -3.97 3.93 -13.01
C HIS A 43 -3.67 2.52 -13.47
N LEU A 44 -4.69 1.66 -13.51
CA LEU A 44 -4.55 0.24 -13.82
C LEU A 44 -3.75 -0.04 -15.11
N LEU A 45 -3.93 0.78 -16.14
CA LEU A 45 -3.24 0.61 -17.43
C LEU A 45 -1.74 0.92 -17.40
N ASN A 46 -1.23 1.48 -16.30
CA ASN A 46 0.20 1.74 -16.11
C ASN A 46 0.95 0.57 -15.47
N TRP A 47 0.25 -0.53 -15.12
CA TRP A 47 0.80 -1.67 -14.39
C TRP A 47 0.65 -2.96 -15.20
N ASP A 48 1.64 -3.85 -15.07
CA ASP A 48 1.63 -5.14 -15.75
C ASP A 48 0.61 -6.12 -15.12
N ASN A 49 0.36 -5.99 -13.80
CA ASN A 49 -0.64 -6.75 -13.09
C ASN A 49 -1.23 -6.00 -11.87
N GLU A 50 -2.40 -6.44 -11.43
CA GLU A 50 -3.12 -5.84 -10.30
C GLU A 50 -2.39 -6.03 -8.96
N ALA A 51 -1.65 -7.13 -8.79
CA ALA A 51 -0.99 -7.44 -7.52
C ALA A 51 0.12 -6.41 -7.20
N GLU A 52 0.93 -6.05 -8.19
CA GLU A 52 1.97 -5.02 -8.05
C GLU A 52 1.38 -3.64 -7.76
N MET A 53 0.28 -3.27 -8.43
CA MET A 53 -0.43 -2.01 -8.15
C MET A 53 -0.94 -1.97 -6.70
N ILE A 54 -1.55 -3.07 -6.22
CA ILE A 54 -2.05 -3.17 -4.85
C ILE A 54 -0.90 -3.12 -3.84
N GLU A 55 0.21 -3.80 -4.12
CA GLU A 55 1.41 -3.76 -3.28
C GLU A 55 1.95 -2.32 -3.17
N LYS A 56 2.02 -1.59 -4.28
CA LYS A 56 2.44 -0.19 -4.29
C LYS A 56 1.53 0.68 -3.43
N ILE A 57 0.21 0.57 -3.59
CA ILE A 57 -0.77 1.32 -2.80
C ILE A 57 -0.61 1.02 -1.30
N ALA A 58 -0.44 -0.26 -0.94
CA ALA A 58 -0.25 -0.65 0.46
C ALA A 58 1.05 -0.06 1.06
N LYS A 59 2.16 -0.09 0.31
CA LYS A 59 3.44 0.51 0.72
C LYS A 59 3.32 2.02 0.89
N ASP A 60 2.64 2.71 -0.02
CA ASP A 60 2.46 4.17 0.06
C ASP A 60 1.65 4.56 1.28
N VAL A 61 0.54 3.87 1.55
CA VAL A 61 -0.29 4.11 2.74
C VAL A 61 0.51 3.82 4.01
N LEU A 62 1.26 2.72 4.06
CA LEU A 62 2.11 2.37 5.20
C LEU A 62 3.15 3.46 5.48
N GLY A 63 3.80 3.97 4.42
CA GLY A 63 4.75 5.08 4.50
C GLY A 63 4.10 6.36 4.99
N LEU A 64 2.89 6.68 4.50
CA LEU A 64 2.15 7.89 4.89
C LEU A 64 1.75 7.87 6.38
N LEU A 65 1.41 6.69 6.90
CA LEU A 65 1.08 6.50 8.31
C LEU A 65 2.29 6.59 9.24
N ASN A 66 3.51 6.72 8.69
CA ASN A 66 4.76 6.59 9.43
C ASN A 66 4.74 5.35 10.32
N ALA A 67 4.22 4.24 9.79
CA ALA A 67 4.24 2.97 10.48
C ALA A 67 5.69 2.51 10.59
N THR A 68 6.35 2.89 11.69
CA THR A 68 7.73 2.50 11.95
C THR A 68 7.76 1.05 12.41
N PRO A 69 8.86 0.32 12.12
CA PRO A 69 9.16 -0.92 12.80
C PRO A 69 9.06 -0.76 14.32
N SER A 70 8.81 -1.86 15.03
CA SER A 70 8.75 -1.83 16.49
C SER A 70 10.04 -1.24 17.08
N ARG A 71 9.87 -0.39 18.09
CA ARG A 71 10.97 0.22 18.85
C ARG A 71 11.31 -0.55 20.11
N ASP A 72 10.70 -1.72 20.33
CA ASP A 72 10.89 -2.53 21.53
C ASP A 72 12.36 -2.93 21.73
N PHE A 73 13.14 -2.95 20.65
CA PHE A 73 14.56 -3.33 20.67
C PHE A 73 15.53 -2.15 20.79
N ASP A 74 15.07 -0.88 20.77
CA ASP A 74 15.95 0.32 20.78
C ASP A 74 16.91 0.35 21.99
N GLY A 75 16.50 -0.21 23.13
CA GLY A 75 17.30 -0.28 24.35
C GLY A 75 18.18 -1.53 24.45
N THR A 76 18.15 -2.42 23.47
CA THR A 76 18.84 -3.71 23.55
C THR A 76 20.29 -3.56 23.11
N VAL A 77 21.22 -3.96 23.98
CA VAL A 77 22.66 -3.91 23.74
C VAL A 77 23.22 -5.31 23.51
N GLY A 78 24.23 -5.42 22.65
CA GLY A 78 24.96 -6.68 22.41
C GLY A 78 24.27 -7.68 21.48
N LEU A 79 23.06 -7.39 20.96
CA LEU A 79 22.37 -8.31 20.05
C LEU A 79 23.07 -8.44 18.68
N GLU A 80 23.80 -7.41 18.25
CA GLU A 80 24.45 -7.36 16.93
C GLU A 80 25.41 -8.53 16.70
N ALA A 81 26.27 -8.86 17.67
CA ALA A 81 27.20 -9.98 17.55
C ALA A 81 26.48 -11.34 17.47
N HIS A 82 25.36 -11.48 18.19
CA HIS A 82 24.53 -12.68 18.16
C HIS A 82 23.78 -12.81 16.82
N LEU A 83 23.25 -11.70 16.29
CA LEU A 83 22.60 -11.66 14.98
C LEU A 83 23.58 -12.01 13.85
N ASN A 84 24.80 -11.45 13.86
CA ASN A 84 25.84 -11.77 12.88
C ASN A 84 26.19 -13.27 12.91
N LYS A 85 26.29 -13.85 14.11
CA LYS A 85 26.51 -15.29 14.27
C LYS A 85 25.33 -16.10 13.73
N MET A 86 24.09 -15.71 14.01
CA MET A 86 22.91 -16.38 13.47
C MET A 86 22.84 -16.30 11.94
N GLN A 87 23.08 -15.13 11.35
CA GLN A 87 23.07 -14.94 9.91
C GLN A 87 24.13 -15.83 9.22
N SER A 88 25.32 -15.96 9.82
CA SER A 88 26.36 -16.87 9.31
C SER A 88 25.98 -18.35 9.35
N LEU A 89 25.18 -18.76 10.34
CA LEU A 89 24.73 -20.14 10.50
C LEU A 89 23.55 -20.46 9.59
N LEU A 90 22.67 -19.49 9.35
CA LEU A 90 21.48 -19.68 8.52
C LEU A 90 21.79 -19.79 7.03
N GLN A 91 22.93 -19.24 6.57
CA GLN A 91 23.35 -19.28 5.16
C GLN A 91 22.19 -18.94 4.21
N LEU A 92 21.54 -17.79 4.46
CA LEU A 92 20.26 -17.42 3.81
C LEU A 92 20.31 -17.36 2.28
N ASP A 93 21.50 -17.32 1.69
CA ASP A 93 21.72 -17.32 0.24
C ASP A 93 21.70 -18.74 -0.36
N ASN A 94 21.60 -19.79 0.46
CA ASN A 94 21.53 -21.19 0.01
C ASN A 94 20.06 -21.65 -0.03
N GLU A 95 19.46 -21.65 -1.23
CA GLU A 95 18.05 -21.99 -1.45
C GLU A 95 17.81 -23.50 -1.65
N ASP A 96 18.87 -24.29 -1.79
CA ASP A 96 18.77 -25.70 -2.19
C ASP A 96 18.55 -26.67 -1.00
N GLU A 97 18.79 -26.23 0.25
CA GLU A 97 18.72 -27.09 1.43
C GLU A 97 18.01 -26.44 2.63
N ALA A 98 17.30 -27.25 3.41
CA ALA A 98 16.64 -26.80 4.64
C ALA A 98 17.66 -26.66 5.79
N MET A 99 17.91 -25.43 6.23
CA MET A 99 18.82 -25.12 7.33
C MET A 99 18.10 -25.11 8.68
N ILE A 100 18.64 -25.83 9.65
CA ILE A 100 18.10 -25.90 11.02
C ILE A 100 19.15 -25.36 12.00
N VAL A 101 18.79 -24.32 12.75
CA VAL A 101 19.63 -23.72 13.79
C VAL A 101 18.93 -23.82 15.14
N GLY A 102 19.61 -24.38 16.14
CA GLY A 102 19.14 -24.43 17.52
C GLY A 102 19.73 -23.29 18.36
N ILE A 103 18.89 -22.64 19.16
CA ILE A 103 19.32 -21.66 20.17
C ILE A 103 19.13 -22.30 21.54
N CYS A 104 20.19 -22.33 22.35
CA CYS A 104 20.14 -22.82 23.73
C CYS A 104 20.87 -21.87 24.68
N GLY A 105 20.43 -21.85 25.93
CA GLY A 105 21.01 -21.02 26.98
C GLY A 105 20.40 -21.38 28.35
N PRO A 106 21.03 -20.92 29.44
CA PRO A 106 20.43 -21.01 30.77
C PRO A 106 19.13 -20.18 30.86
N ALA A 107 18.28 -20.52 31.83
CA ALA A 107 17.10 -19.75 32.19
C ALA A 107 17.45 -18.51 33.03
#